data_AF-A0A1V9FHS7-F1
#
_entry.id   AF-A0A1V9FHS7-F1
#
_cell.length_a   1.000
_cell.length_b   1.000
_cell.length_c   1.000
_cell.angle_alpha   90.00
_cell.angle_beta   90.00
_cell.angle_gamma   90.00
#
_symmetry.space_group_name_H-M   'P 1'
#
loop_
_entity.id
_entity.type
_entity.pdbx_description
1 polymer ?
#
loop_
_entity_poly.entity_id
_entity_poly.type
_entity_poly.pdbx_seq_one_letter_code
_entity_poly.pdbx_strand_id
1 'polypeptide(L)'
;MDRASYFEEIYSVTSPLLLLADQLDAVIKARTRHLREPFDIYLDFADQLLQLDNAAAKTRASFIKMQCGGIDTEDFFEQHRESWGIPKFEEDLVPVNDFKNGFLFTFRDHSTSWGEDAEARDWFFKSVEARFVRHYQFWACDNGPEEILLKASGDYKSIMWTIVNDYQVYSALTSPIFTKDDLQEFYNNFDEAKGNYYKKDLLEMIEENPNW
;
A
#
# COMPACT_ATOMS: atom_id res chain seq x y z
N MET A 1 -10.27 4.02 22.97
CA MET A 1 -8.93 4.37 22.46
C MET A 1 -8.98 5.83 22.08
N ASP A 2 -8.06 6.66 22.60
CA ASP A 2 -8.01 8.09 22.27
C ASP A 2 -7.50 8.26 20.84
N ARG A 3 -8.09 9.20 20.08
CA ARG A 3 -7.71 9.54 18.70
C ARG A 3 -6.22 9.88 18.60
N ALA A 4 -5.65 10.51 19.63
CA ALA A 4 -4.23 10.79 19.71
C ALA A 4 -3.38 9.51 19.86
N SER A 5 -3.86 8.50 20.61
CA SER A 5 -3.18 7.19 20.72
C SER A 5 -3.27 6.39 19.42
N TYR A 6 -4.41 6.45 18.71
CA TYR A 6 -4.58 5.84 17.39
C TYR A 6 -3.67 6.50 16.34
N PHE A 7 -3.53 7.83 16.36
CA PHE A 7 -2.59 8.53 15.49
C PHE A 7 -1.13 8.32 15.91
N GLU A 8 -0.79 8.30 17.20
CA GLU A 8 0.55 7.90 17.65
C GLU A 8 0.87 6.45 17.26
N GLU A 9 -0.09 5.54 17.22
CA GLU A 9 0.08 4.17 16.72
C GLU A 9 0.28 4.15 15.19
N ILE A 10 -0.53 4.87 14.41
CA ILE A 10 -0.34 5.03 12.96
C ILE A 10 1.01 5.69 12.60
N TYR A 11 1.46 6.69 13.38
CA TYR A 11 2.74 7.36 13.17
C TYR A 11 3.93 6.59 13.79
N SER A 12 3.72 5.72 14.79
CA SER A 12 4.77 4.92 15.43
C SER A 12 4.98 3.56 14.79
N VAL A 13 4.06 3.08 13.95
CA VAL A 13 4.25 1.84 13.22
C VAL A 13 5.10 2.12 11.97
N THR A 14 6.37 2.40 12.22
CA THR A 14 7.40 2.48 11.19
C THR A 14 7.62 1.05 10.69
N SER A 15 7.12 0.72 9.50
CA SER A 15 7.41 -0.57 8.88
C SER A 15 8.93 -0.85 8.93
N PRO A 16 9.38 -2.05 9.33
CA PRO A 16 10.80 -2.36 9.42
C PRO A 16 11.53 -2.22 8.08
N LEU A 17 10.78 -2.21 6.97
CA LEU A 17 11.30 -1.92 5.63
C LEU A 17 11.96 -0.53 5.55
N LEU A 18 11.49 0.45 6.33
CA LEU A 18 12.02 1.81 6.34
C LEU A 18 13.34 1.96 7.09
N LEU A 19 13.76 0.95 7.87
CA LEU A 19 15.07 0.95 8.53
C LEU A 19 16.23 0.89 7.53
N LEU A 20 15.95 0.51 6.28
CA LEU A 20 16.87 0.46 5.15
C LEU A 20 16.29 1.21 3.94
N ALA A 21 15.79 2.45 4.16
CA ALA A 21 15.07 3.22 3.15
C ALA A 21 15.82 3.36 1.80
N ASP A 22 17.14 3.58 1.83
CA ASP A 22 17.95 3.70 0.60
C ASP A 22 17.98 2.39 -0.20
N GLN A 23 18.08 1.24 0.48
CA GLN A 23 18.06 -0.07 -0.16
C GLN A 23 16.66 -0.43 -0.62
N LEU A 24 15.63 -0.04 0.14
CA LEU A 24 14.22 -0.24 -0.21
C LEU A 24 13.90 0.40 -1.56
N ASP A 25 14.39 1.62 -1.79
CA ASP A 25 14.25 2.31 -3.07
C ASP A 25 14.91 1.54 -4.23
N ALA A 26 16.05 0.89 -4.00
CA ALA A 26 16.68 0.03 -5.00
C ALA A 26 15.83 -1.20 -5.31
N VAL A 27 15.23 -1.84 -4.28
CA VAL A 27 14.29 -2.97 -4.45
C VAL A 27 13.08 -2.53 -5.28
N ILE A 28 12.46 -1.39 -4.95
CA ILE A 28 11.30 -0.86 -5.67
C ILE A 28 11.64 -0.59 -7.14
N LYS A 29 12.77 0.07 -7.40
CA LYS A 29 13.25 0.39 -8.76
C LYS A 29 13.58 -0.85 -9.59
N ALA A 30 14.13 -1.89 -8.97
CA ALA A 30 14.47 -3.14 -9.64
C ALA A 30 13.22 -3.86 -10.20
N ARG A 31 12.06 -3.68 -9.55
CA ARG A 31 10.77 -4.24 -9.99
C ARG A 31 10.16 -3.48 -11.17
N THR A 32 10.37 -2.16 -11.25
CA THR A 32 9.70 -1.28 -12.22
C THR A 32 10.15 -1.50 -13.66
N ARG A 33 11.36 -2.06 -13.89
CA ARG A 33 11.95 -2.11 -15.24
C ARG A 33 11.39 -3.20 -16.15
N HIS A 34 10.82 -4.29 -15.61
CA HIS A 34 10.41 -5.45 -16.43
C HIS A 34 9.15 -6.20 -15.96
N LEU A 35 8.42 -5.71 -14.93
CA LEU A 35 7.38 -6.50 -14.23
C LEU A 35 7.87 -7.88 -13.77
N ARG A 36 9.19 -8.02 -13.62
CA ARG A 36 9.85 -9.22 -13.11
C ARG A 36 10.04 -9.07 -11.61
N GLU A 37 10.05 -10.21 -10.94
CA GLU A 37 10.35 -10.32 -9.52
C GLU A 37 11.83 -10.71 -9.38
N PRO A 38 12.75 -9.75 -9.17
CA PRO A 38 14.16 -10.05 -8.98
C PRO A 38 14.39 -10.69 -7.60
N PHE A 39 14.45 -12.02 -7.55
CA PHE A 39 14.64 -12.74 -6.27
C PHE A 39 15.93 -12.33 -5.54
N ASP A 40 17.05 -12.17 -6.24
CA ASP A 40 18.35 -11.91 -5.62
C ASP A 40 18.36 -10.62 -4.79
N ILE A 41 17.77 -9.53 -5.32
CA ILE A 41 17.73 -8.25 -4.58
C ILE A 41 16.80 -8.33 -3.35
N TYR A 42 15.78 -9.20 -3.36
CA TYR A 42 14.92 -9.42 -2.21
C TYR A 42 15.65 -10.17 -1.11
N LEU A 43 16.42 -11.18 -1.48
CA LEU A 43 17.24 -11.96 -0.55
C LEU A 43 18.36 -11.10 0.05
N ASP A 44 19.04 -10.29 -0.76
CA ASP A 44 20.06 -9.34 -0.29
C ASP A 44 19.47 -8.30 0.67
N PHE A 45 18.26 -7.82 0.40
CA PHE A 45 17.56 -6.89 1.28
C PHE A 45 17.16 -7.56 2.61
N ALA A 46 16.65 -8.80 2.56
CA ALA A 46 16.34 -9.58 3.74
C ALA A 46 17.60 -9.90 4.58
N ASP A 47 18.73 -10.19 3.95
CA ASP A 47 20.00 -10.41 4.66
C ASP A 47 20.43 -9.17 5.44
N GLN A 48 20.27 -7.98 4.87
CA GLN A 48 20.57 -6.73 5.55
C GLN A 48 19.61 -6.46 6.73
N LEU A 49 18.31 -6.70 6.55
CA LEU A 49 17.33 -6.60 7.64
C LEU A 49 17.66 -7.55 8.81
N LEU A 50 18.16 -8.77 8.55
CA LEU A 50 18.56 -9.71 9.60
C LEU A 50 19.74 -9.23 10.45
N GLN A 51 20.62 -8.38 9.88
CA GLN A 51 21.77 -7.82 10.61
C GLN A 51 21.37 -6.69 11.57
N LEU A 52 20.17 -6.12 11.40
CA LEU A 52 19.70 -5.05 12.28
C LEU A 52 19.37 -5.62 13.67
N ASP A 53 19.67 -4.85 14.72
CA ASP A 53 19.26 -5.20 16.08
C ASP A 53 17.80 -4.82 16.36
N ASN A 54 16.88 -5.36 15.56
CA ASN A 54 15.45 -5.12 15.66
C ASN A 54 14.66 -6.41 15.38
N ALA A 55 13.79 -6.81 16.32
CA ALA A 55 13.03 -8.05 16.22
C ALA A 55 12.06 -8.07 15.03
N ALA A 56 11.34 -6.97 14.78
CA ALA A 56 10.41 -6.86 13.65
C ALA A 56 11.13 -6.90 12.31
N ALA A 57 12.33 -6.29 12.21
CA ALA A 57 13.18 -6.40 11.03
C ALA A 57 13.61 -7.85 10.75
N LYS A 58 14.04 -8.56 11.79
CA LYS A 58 14.45 -9.97 11.68
C LYS A 58 13.29 -10.88 11.25
N THR A 59 12.10 -10.71 11.84
CA THR A 59 10.93 -11.51 11.44
C THR A 59 10.47 -11.15 10.02
N ARG A 60 10.50 -9.86 9.65
CA ARG A 60 10.18 -9.44 8.29
C ARG A 60 11.13 -10.03 7.26
N ALA A 61 12.42 -10.06 7.56
CA ALA A 61 13.42 -10.69 6.70
C ALA A 61 13.20 -12.19 6.53
N SER A 62 12.87 -12.89 7.62
CA SER A 62 12.51 -14.31 7.58
C SER A 62 11.29 -14.55 6.68
N PHE A 63 10.25 -13.72 6.79
CA PHE A 63 9.07 -13.79 5.93
C PHE A 63 9.44 -13.65 4.43
N ILE A 64 10.28 -12.66 4.08
CA ILE A 64 10.75 -12.47 2.71
C ILE A 64 11.48 -13.72 2.20
N LYS A 65 12.41 -14.26 2.98
CA LYS A 65 13.15 -15.48 2.61
C LYS A 65 12.25 -16.70 2.47
N MET A 66 11.29 -16.88 3.38
CA MET A 66 10.34 -18.00 3.34
C MET A 66 9.47 -17.95 2.08
N GLN A 67 8.86 -16.80 1.77
CA GLN A 67 8.07 -16.66 0.55
C GLN A 67 8.92 -16.81 -0.72
N CYS A 68 10.14 -16.26 -0.74
CA CYS A 68 11.07 -16.47 -1.86
C CYS A 68 11.43 -17.96 -2.05
N GLY A 69 11.51 -18.71 -0.95
CA GLY A 69 11.76 -20.15 -0.94
C GLY A 69 10.53 -21.02 -1.21
N GLY A 70 9.35 -20.43 -1.44
CA GLY A 70 8.10 -21.16 -1.66
C GLY A 70 7.60 -21.91 -0.42
N ILE A 71 7.99 -21.46 0.77
CA ILE A 71 7.53 -22.01 2.05
C ILE A 71 6.18 -21.38 2.37
N ASP A 72 5.24 -22.17 2.90
CA ASP A 72 3.98 -21.64 3.42
C ASP A 72 4.25 -20.68 4.59
N THR A 73 3.63 -19.51 4.54
CA THR A 73 3.88 -18.40 5.46
C THR A 73 2.63 -17.90 6.17
N GLU A 74 1.48 -18.57 6.05
CA GLU A 74 0.21 -18.08 6.60
C GLU A 74 0.29 -17.82 8.12
N ASP A 75 0.61 -18.85 8.92
CA ASP A 75 0.76 -18.71 10.38
C ASP A 75 1.85 -17.68 10.76
N PHE A 76 2.96 -17.67 10.02
CA PHE A 76 4.08 -16.77 10.29
C PHE A 76 3.71 -15.30 10.00
N PHE A 77 2.95 -15.06 8.94
CA PHE A 77 2.43 -13.75 8.58
C PHE A 77 1.46 -13.26 9.65
N GLU A 78 0.49 -14.08 10.06
CA GLU A 78 -0.50 -13.70 11.07
C GLU A 78 0.11 -13.40 12.45
N GLN A 79 1.16 -14.13 12.82
CA GLN A 79 1.88 -13.89 14.07
C GLN A 79 2.61 -12.54 14.09
N HIS A 80 3.04 -12.02 12.94
CA HIS A 80 4.01 -10.92 12.88
C HIS A 80 3.55 -9.68 12.10
N ARG A 81 2.46 -9.73 11.31
CA ARG A 81 1.99 -8.66 10.42
C ARG A 81 1.86 -7.29 11.10
N GLU A 82 1.32 -7.26 12.31
CA GLU A 82 1.14 -6.01 13.07
C GLU A 82 2.49 -5.37 13.43
N SER A 83 3.49 -6.18 13.80
CA SER A 83 4.85 -5.69 14.06
C SER A 83 5.54 -5.12 12.82
N TRP A 84 5.01 -5.40 11.63
CA TRP A 84 5.52 -4.89 10.36
C TRP A 84 4.75 -3.67 9.84
N GLY A 85 3.68 -3.27 10.53
CA GLY A 85 2.77 -2.23 10.07
C GLY A 85 1.72 -2.63 9.08
N ILE A 86 1.34 -3.90 9.11
CA ILE A 86 0.19 -4.41 8.38
C ILE A 86 -0.92 -4.70 9.41
N PRO A 87 -1.98 -3.87 9.48
CA PRO A 87 -3.09 -4.04 10.42
C PRO A 87 -3.78 -5.39 10.25
N LYS A 88 -4.37 -5.91 11.31
CA LYS A 88 -5.32 -7.03 11.24
C LYS A 88 -6.73 -6.46 11.13
N PHE A 89 -7.34 -6.68 9.97
CA PHE A 89 -8.74 -6.36 9.74
C PHE A 89 -9.60 -7.56 10.14
N GLU A 90 -10.79 -7.34 10.69
CA GLU A 90 -11.75 -8.37 11.10
C GLU A 90 -12.11 -9.31 9.95
N GLU A 91 -12.18 -8.78 8.73
CA GLU A 91 -12.53 -9.51 7.50
C GLU A 91 -11.30 -9.96 6.69
N ASP A 92 -10.11 -9.88 7.29
CA ASP A 92 -8.82 -10.21 6.66
C ASP A 92 -8.64 -9.57 5.28
N LEU A 93 -8.89 -8.25 5.22
CA LEU A 93 -8.85 -7.46 3.98
C LEU A 93 -7.45 -7.37 3.34
N VAL A 94 -6.40 -7.76 4.08
CA VAL A 94 -5.01 -7.82 3.61
C VAL A 94 -4.38 -9.15 4.05
N PRO A 95 -4.72 -10.27 3.38
CA PRO A 95 -4.21 -11.59 3.74
C PRO A 95 -2.83 -11.86 3.12
N VAL A 96 -2.17 -12.91 3.61
CA VAL A 96 -0.86 -13.36 3.09
C VAL A 96 -0.87 -13.67 1.59
N ASN A 97 -2.00 -14.10 1.04
CA ASN A 97 -2.16 -14.43 -0.39
C ASN A 97 -2.01 -13.23 -1.32
N ASP A 98 -2.13 -12.02 -0.79
CA ASP A 98 -1.87 -10.79 -1.53
C ASP A 98 -0.39 -10.42 -1.56
N PHE A 99 0.46 -11.13 -0.82
CA PHE A 99 1.90 -10.94 -0.82
C PHE A 99 2.57 -11.89 -1.80
N LYS A 100 3.63 -11.39 -2.43
CA LYS A 100 4.52 -12.17 -3.29
C LYS A 100 5.96 -11.83 -2.97
N ASN A 101 6.76 -12.86 -2.70
CA ASN A 101 8.18 -12.75 -2.34
C ASN A 101 8.44 -11.82 -1.14
N GLY A 102 7.49 -11.78 -0.21
CA GLY A 102 7.57 -11.00 1.02
C GLY A 102 7.17 -9.53 0.88
N PHE A 103 6.43 -9.15 -0.16
CA PHE A 103 5.94 -7.78 -0.36
C PHE A 103 4.50 -7.80 -0.87
N LEU A 104 3.70 -6.80 -0.50
CA LEU A 104 2.33 -6.67 -0.99
C LEU A 104 2.34 -6.55 -2.53
N PHE A 105 1.64 -7.44 -3.21
CA PHE A 105 1.63 -7.57 -4.66
C PHE A 105 0.28 -7.20 -5.26
N THR A 106 -0.80 -7.62 -4.61
CA THR A 106 -2.16 -7.23 -4.96
C THR A 106 -2.75 -6.47 -3.78
N PHE A 107 -3.44 -5.36 -4.02
CA PHE A 107 -4.32 -4.77 -3.00
C PHE A 107 -5.76 -4.91 -3.46
N ARG A 108 -6.60 -5.45 -2.58
CA ARG A 108 -8.04 -5.59 -2.78
C ARG A 108 -8.73 -4.52 -1.95
N ASP A 109 -9.18 -3.48 -2.63
CA ASP A 109 -10.07 -2.50 -2.07
C ASP A 109 -11.50 -3.05 -2.14
N HIS A 110 -12.33 -2.68 -1.19
CA HIS A 110 -13.67 -3.22 -1.01
C HIS A 110 -14.69 -2.08 -0.96
N SER A 111 -15.90 -2.31 -1.42
CA SER A 111 -16.99 -1.35 -1.22
C SER A 111 -17.44 -1.33 0.24
N THR A 112 -18.43 -0.50 0.57
CA THR A 112 -18.98 -0.36 1.93
C THR A 112 -19.71 -1.61 2.43
N SER A 113 -19.70 -2.71 1.68
CA SER A 113 -20.22 -3.99 2.16
C SER A 113 -19.30 -4.66 3.20
N TRP A 114 -18.09 -4.15 3.41
CA TRP A 114 -17.09 -4.63 4.38
C TRP A 114 -16.85 -3.58 5.46
N GLY A 115 -16.76 -4.01 6.72
CA GLY A 115 -16.78 -3.13 7.88
C GLY A 115 -15.59 -2.16 7.98
N GLU A 116 -14.42 -2.57 7.49
CA GLU A 116 -13.16 -1.80 7.59
C GLU A 116 -12.60 -1.38 6.22
N ASP A 117 -13.46 -1.24 5.20
CA ASP A 117 -13.03 -0.92 3.84
C ASP A 117 -12.27 0.42 3.77
N ALA A 118 -12.78 1.43 4.49
CA ALA A 118 -12.23 2.76 4.47
C ALA A 118 -10.87 2.81 5.17
N GLU A 119 -10.73 2.12 6.30
CA GLU A 119 -9.48 1.99 7.05
C GLU A 119 -8.41 1.24 6.24
N ALA A 120 -8.78 0.14 5.58
CA ALA A 120 -7.87 -0.61 4.71
C ALA A 120 -7.40 0.25 3.53
N ARG A 121 -8.32 1.01 2.91
CA ARG A 121 -8.01 1.93 1.82
C ARG A 121 -7.09 3.07 2.26
N ASP A 122 -7.38 3.70 3.40
CA ASP A 122 -6.54 4.76 3.96
C ASP A 122 -5.13 4.26 4.30
N TRP A 123 -5.04 3.10 4.94
CA TRP A 123 -3.77 2.42 5.19
C TRP A 123 -3.02 2.18 3.88
N PHE A 124 -3.68 1.66 2.84
CA PHE A 124 -3.04 1.41 1.55
C PHE A 124 -2.52 2.67 0.87
N PHE A 125 -3.22 3.80 0.93
CA PHE A 125 -2.70 5.04 0.33
C PHE A 125 -1.47 5.58 1.04
N LYS A 126 -1.28 5.28 2.33
CA LYS A 126 -0.19 5.80 3.16
C LYS A 126 0.92 4.79 3.45
N SER A 127 0.69 3.50 3.20
CA SER A 127 1.58 2.41 3.60
C SER A 127 2.82 2.29 2.70
N VAL A 128 3.96 1.94 3.30
CA VAL A 128 5.16 1.60 2.53
C VAL A 128 4.97 0.33 1.70
N GLU A 129 4.12 -0.60 2.16
CA GLU A 129 3.81 -1.84 1.44
C GLU A 129 3.16 -1.54 0.08
N ALA A 130 2.37 -0.47 0.02
CA ALA A 130 1.65 -0.10 -1.20
C ALA A 130 2.59 0.20 -2.38
N ARG A 131 3.82 0.66 -2.10
CA ARG A 131 4.85 0.93 -3.12
C ARG A 131 5.26 -0.33 -3.91
N PHE A 132 4.98 -1.52 -3.37
CA PHE A 132 5.25 -2.81 -4.01
C PHE A 132 4.11 -3.35 -4.86
N VAL A 133 2.89 -2.81 -4.71
CA VAL A 133 1.70 -3.31 -5.39
C VAL A 133 1.84 -3.20 -6.91
N ARG A 134 1.33 -4.23 -7.58
CA ARG A 134 1.28 -4.37 -9.04
C ARG A 134 -0.11 -4.57 -9.58
N HIS A 135 -1.04 -4.98 -8.72
CA HIS A 135 -2.44 -5.15 -9.06
C HIS A 135 -3.28 -4.46 -7.99
N TYR A 136 -4.15 -3.57 -8.43
CA TYR A 136 -5.21 -3.01 -7.59
C TYR A 136 -6.54 -3.54 -8.12
N GLN A 137 -7.39 -3.99 -7.21
CA GLN A 137 -8.71 -4.53 -7.52
C GLN A 137 -9.73 -3.88 -6.59
N PHE A 138 -10.81 -3.34 -7.14
CA PHE A 138 -11.95 -2.91 -6.35
C PHE A 138 -13.04 -3.97 -6.41
N TRP A 139 -13.36 -4.55 -5.26
CA TRP A 139 -14.34 -5.60 -5.06
C TRP A 139 -15.62 -5.00 -4.49
N ALA A 140 -16.76 -5.43 -4.99
CA ALA A 140 -18.07 -5.03 -4.48
C ALA A 140 -18.96 -6.26 -4.26
N CYS A 141 -19.80 -6.19 -3.23
CA CYS A 141 -20.84 -7.18 -2.92
C CYS A 141 -22.25 -6.52 -2.91
N ASP A 142 -22.33 -5.23 -3.25
CA ASP A 142 -23.56 -4.43 -3.12
C ASP A 142 -24.74 -4.93 -3.96
N ASN A 143 -24.46 -5.69 -5.04
CA ASN A 143 -25.46 -6.21 -5.98
C ASN A 143 -25.63 -7.74 -5.96
N GLY A 144 -25.04 -8.46 -4.99
CA GLY A 144 -25.12 -9.92 -4.91
C GLY A 144 -23.75 -10.57 -4.70
N PRO A 145 -23.33 -11.56 -5.52
CA PRO A 145 -22.02 -12.19 -5.33
C PRO A 145 -20.88 -11.18 -5.54
N GLU A 146 -19.73 -11.47 -4.93
CA GLU A 146 -18.52 -10.68 -5.09
C GLU A 146 -18.15 -10.48 -6.57
N GLU A 147 -18.00 -9.22 -6.97
CA GLU A 147 -17.57 -8.82 -8.30
C GLU A 147 -16.41 -7.84 -8.25
N ILE A 148 -15.49 -7.98 -9.20
CA ILE A 148 -14.39 -7.02 -9.36
C ILE A 148 -14.85 -5.93 -10.33
N LEU A 149 -15.14 -4.75 -9.80
CA LEU A 149 -15.59 -3.60 -10.58
C LEU A 149 -14.45 -2.86 -11.27
N LEU A 150 -13.27 -2.83 -10.64
CA LEU A 150 -12.11 -2.08 -11.15
C LEU A 150 -10.84 -2.92 -11.06
N LYS A 151 -9.98 -2.78 -12.08
CA LYS A 151 -8.67 -3.44 -12.14
C LYS A 151 -7.64 -2.50 -12.74
N ALA A 152 -6.62 -2.17 -11.95
CA ALA A 152 -5.45 -1.44 -12.42
C ALA A 152 -4.21 -2.30 -12.26
N SER A 153 -3.26 -2.19 -13.19
CA SER A 153 -1.98 -2.88 -13.11
C SER A 153 -0.86 -2.00 -13.64
N GLY A 154 0.29 -2.04 -12.98
CA GLY A 154 1.40 -1.14 -13.28
C GLY A 154 2.32 -0.99 -12.09
N ASP A 155 3.18 0.04 -12.11
CA ASP A 155 3.82 0.49 -10.88
C ASP A 155 2.83 1.27 -10.00
N TYR A 156 3.20 1.47 -8.74
CA TYR A 156 2.32 2.10 -7.77
C TYR A 156 1.85 3.51 -8.20
N LYS A 157 2.74 4.33 -8.78
CA LYS A 157 2.39 5.67 -9.23
C LYS A 157 1.38 5.64 -10.38
N SER A 158 1.56 4.72 -11.33
CA SER A 158 0.63 4.52 -12.45
C SER A 158 -0.73 4.02 -11.96
N ILE A 159 -0.74 3.08 -11.01
CA ILE A 159 -1.97 2.59 -10.37
C ILE A 159 -2.70 3.73 -9.67
N MET A 160 -2.00 4.57 -8.89
CA MET A 160 -2.63 5.71 -8.22
C MET A 160 -3.21 6.69 -9.23
N TRP A 161 -2.54 6.95 -10.36
CA TRP A 161 -3.09 7.78 -11.42
C TRP A 161 -4.32 7.18 -12.09
N THR A 162 -4.37 5.87 -12.31
CA THR A 162 -5.59 5.19 -12.80
C THR A 162 -6.74 5.36 -11.81
N ILE A 163 -6.48 5.19 -10.50
CA ILE A 163 -7.48 5.36 -9.44
C ILE A 163 -8.04 6.80 -9.42
N VAL A 164 -7.18 7.80 -9.56
CA VAL A 164 -7.56 9.22 -9.57
C VAL A 164 -8.31 9.60 -10.85
N ASN A 165 -7.74 9.28 -12.02
CA ASN A 165 -8.22 9.80 -13.30
C ASN A 165 -9.40 8.98 -13.87
N ASP A 166 -9.32 7.66 -13.79
CA ASP A 166 -10.28 6.77 -14.44
C ASP A 166 -11.42 6.39 -13.49
N TYR A 167 -11.13 6.30 -12.19
CA TYR A 167 -12.08 5.85 -11.18
C TYR A 167 -12.55 6.97 -10.22
N GLN A 168 -11.97 8.17 -10.32
CA GLN A 168 -12.37 9.35 -9.54
C GLN A 168 -12.31 9.16 -8.01
N VAL A 169 -11.43 8.29 -7.51
CA VAL A 169 -11.19 8.11 -6.08
C VAL A 169 -10.08 9.08 -5.65
N TYR A 170 -10.46 10.32 -5.37
CA TYR A 170 -9.52 11.40 -5.09
C TYR A 170 -8.78 11.28 -3.76
N SER A 171 -9.26 10.45 -2.82
CA SER A 171 -8.52 10.15 -1.58
C SER A 171 -7.16 9.50 -1.84
N ALA A 172 -6.94 8.92 -3.02
CA ALA A 172 -5.62 8.44 -3.44
C ALA A 172 -4.56 9.56 -3.52
N LEU A 173 -4.98 10.82 -3.70
CA LEU A 173 -4.07 11.98 -3.73
C LEU A 173 -3.39 12.25 -2.40
N THR A 174 -3.80 11.62 -1.30
CA THR A 174 -3.10 11.65 -0.01
C THR A 174 -1.81 10.83 -0.02
N SER A 175 -1.61 9.98 -1.03
CA SER A 175 -0.47 9.07 -1.10
C SER A 175 0.87 9.80 -1.28
N PRO A 176 1.92 9.45 -0.52
CA PRO A 176 3.25 10.07 -0.61
C PRO A 176 3.98 9.76 -1.93
N ILE A 177 3.39 8.97 -2.84
CA ILE A 177 3.97 8.73 -4.17
C ILE A 177 3.89 9.94 -5.09
N PHE A 178 2.94 10.85 -4.83
CA PHE A 178 2.79 12.07 -5.58
C PHE A 178 3.75 13.14 -5.05
N THR A 179 4.47 13.77 -5.96
CA THR A 179 5.31 14.93 -5.67
C THR A 179 4.45 16.19 -5.62
N LYS A 180 5.00 17.27 -5.06
CA LYS A 180 4.35 18.58 -5.09
C LYS A 180 3.94 19.01 -6.50
N ASP A 181 4.81 18.79 -7.48
CA ASP A 181 4.56 19.15 -8.88
C ASP A 181 3.41 18.33 -9.47
N ASP A 182 3.34 17.02 -9.17
CA ASP A 182 2.23 16.16 -9.59
C ASP A 182 0.88 16.69 -9.07
N LEU A 183 0.84 17.06 -7.78
CA LEU A 183 -0.38 17.56 -7.12
C LEU A 183 -0.80 18.93 -7.65
N GLN A 184 0.17 19.83 -7.86
CA GLN A 184 -0.09 21.16 -8.42
C GLN A 184 -0.60 21.07 -9.86
N GLU A 185 0.02 20.22 -10.67
CA GLU A 185 -0.42 20.00 -12.05
C GLU A 185 -1.85 19.45 -12.08
N PHE A 186 -2.17 18.45 -11.25
CA PHE A 186 -3.51 17.91 -11.16
C PHE A 186 -4.53 18.96 -10.73
N TYR A 187 -4.25 19.68 -9.63
CA TYR A 187 -5.15 20.71 -9.09
C TYR A 187 -5.43 21.84 -10.09
N ASN A 188 -4.41 22.28 -10.83
CA ASN A 188 -4.54 23.36 -11.80
C ASN A 188 -5.37 22.94 -13.02
N ASN A 189 -5.28 21.68 -13.43
CA ASN A 189 -6.00 21.14 -14.58
C ASN A 189 -7.33 20.46 -14.23
N PHE A 190 -7.68 20.36 -12.94
CA PHE A 190 -8.94 19.79 -12.49
C PHE A 190 -10.14 20.59 -13.01
N ASP A 191 -11.03 19.90 -13.71
CA ASP A 191 -12.24 20.45 -14.32
C ASP A 191 -13.48 20.01 -13.53
N GLU A 192 -13.95 20.88 -12.64
CA GLU A 192 -15.16 20.63 -11.81
C GLU A 192 -16.38 20.25 -12.65
N ALA A 193 -16.48 20.73 -13.90
CA ALA A 193 -17.63 20.43 -14.75
C ALA A 193 -17.65 18.98 -15.26
N LYS A 194 -16.54 18.24 -15.11
CA LYS A 194 -16.42 16.83 -15.54
C LYS A 194 -16.42 15.83 -14.40
N GLY A 195 -16.29 16.28 -13.15
CA GLY A 195 -16.23 15.44 -11.97
C GLY A 195 -17.45 15.59 -11.06
N ASN A 196 -17.56 14.68 -10.09
CA ASN A 196 -18.53 14.79 -8.99
C ASN A 196 -17.95 15.51 -7.75
N TYR A 197 -16.89 16.31 -7.92
CA TYR A 197 -16.13 16.90 -6.82
C TYR A 197 -15.93 18.40 -7.02
N TYR A 198 -15.97 19.15 -5.92
CA TYR A 198 -15.58 20.55 -5.91
C TYR A 198 -14.08 20.68 -5.69
N LYS A 199 -13.46 21.66 -6.36
CA LYS A 199 -12.04 21.97 -6.26
C LYS A 199 -11.62 22.35 -4.85
N LYS A 200 -12.54 22.87 -4.03
CA LYS A 200 -12.29 23.11 -2.61
C LYS A 200 -12.07 21.82 -1.83
N ASP A 201 -12.96 20.85 -1.97
CA ASP A 201 -12.87 19.56 -1.26
C ASP A 201 -11.63 18.79 -1.73
N LEU A 202 -11.28 18.93 -3.02
CA LEU A 202 -10.05 18.39 -3.58
C LEU A 202 -8.80 19.01 -2.93
N LEU A 203 -8.80 20.32 -2.68
CA LEU A 203 -7.68 21.00 -2.04
C LEU A 203 -7.48 20.49 -0.60
N GLU A 204 -8.57 20.31 0.15
CA GLU A 204 -8.51 19.77 1.52
C GLU A 204 -7.85 18.37 1.53
N MET A 205 -8.15 17.51 0.56
CA MET A 205 -7.47 16.21 0.41
C MET A 205 -6.00 16.31 0.03
N ILE A 206 -5.66 17.21 -0.90
CA ILE A 206 -4.28 17.43 -1.33
C ILE A 206 -3.43 17.97 -0.17
N GLU A 207 -4.01 18.80 0.70
CA GLU A 207 -3.35 19.34 1.89
C GLU A 207 -3.01 18.27 2.94
N GLU A 208 -3.64 17.10 2.89
CA GLU A 208 -3.27 15.95 3.72
C GLU A 208 -2.05 15.18 3.16
N ASN A 209 -1.63 15.45 1.93
CA ASN A 209 -0.44 14.82 1.34
C ASN A 209 0.83 15.37 1.99
N PRO A 210 1.77 14.52 2.47
CA PRO A 210 2.99 14.97 3.12
C PRO A 210 3.97 15.74 2.20
N ASN A 211 3.77 15.70 0.88
CA ASN A 211 4.60 16.38 -0.11
C ASN A 211 3.99 17.69 -0.65
N TRP A 212 2.80 18.10 -0.21
CA TRP A 212 2.15 19.35 -0.62
C TRP A 212 2.81 20.59 0.00
#